data_AF-A0A220UI22-F1
#
_entry.id   AF-A0A220UI22-F1
#
_cell.length_a   1.000
_cell.length_b   1.000
_cell.length_c   1.000
_cell.angle_alpha   90.00
_cell.angle_beta   90.00
_cell.angle_gamma   90.00
#
_symmetry.space_group_name_H-M   'P 1'
#
loop_
_entity.id
_entity.type
_entity.pdbx_description
1 polymer ?
#
loop_
_entity_poly.entity_id
_entity_poly.type
_entity_poly.pdbx_seq_one_letter_code
_entity_poly.pdbx_strand_id
1 'polypeptide(L)'
;MKRQQGFTLIELVVVIIILGILAVTAAPKFINLQGDARLSALNGMKAAIQGANTLVYSKAALDGKEKSSSSTVAIGGTSASPINVNIAFGYLKATESDFELALESVFDAGANGSPTATNGTADWIIKVTAGTSGSPGSAEVWQKGAPAACKFTYTEAANATAAPTFSPLPAASAC
;
A
#
# COMPACT_ATOMS: atom_id res chain seq x y z
N MET A 1 -26.76 26.91 -51.25
CA MET A 1 -25.64 25.95 -51.14
C MET A 1 -24.53 26.60 -50.34
N LYS A 2 -24.27 26.15 -49.10
CA LYS A 2 -23.13 26.64 -48.30
C LYS A 2 -21.86 26.00 -48.87
N ARG A 3 -20.87 26.81 -49.26
CA ARG A 3 -19.56 26.30 -49.69
C ARG A 3 -18.86 25.71 -48.49
N GLN A 4 -18.55 24.42 -48.53
CA GLN A 4 -17.71 23.76 -47.53
C GLN A 4 -16.27 24.21 -47.78
N GLN A 5 -15.75 25.08 -46.91
CA GLN A 5 -14.32 25.41 -46.90
C GLN A 5 -13.59 24.16 -46.39
N GLY A 6 -12.91 23.46 -47.30
CA GLY A 6 -12.05 22.35 -46.92
C GLY A 6 -10.84 22.85 -46.14
N PHE A 7 -10.37 22.04 -45.19
CA PHE A 7 -9.11 22.27 -44.47
C PHE A 7 -7.94 22.24 -45.47
N THR A 8 -7.00 23.16 -45.34
CA THR A 8 -5.80 23.16 -46.20
C THR A 8 -4.82 22.08 -45.76
N LEU A 9 -4.05 21.52 -46.70
CA LEU A 9 -3.01 20.54 -46.37
C LEU A 9 -1.97 21.12 -45.40
N ILE A 10 -1.66 22.41 -45.53
CA ILE A 10 -0.68 23.07 -44.66
C ILE A 10 -1.19 23.21 -43.23
N GLU A 11 -2.48 23.48 -43.00
CA GLU A 11 -3.05 23.52 -41.65
C GLU A 11 -2.96 22.16 -40.97
N LEU A 12 -3.22 21.08 -41.70
CA LEU A 12 -3.10 19.72 -41.15
C LEU A 12 -1.64 19.40 -40.78
N VAL A 13 -0.68 19.77 -41.63
CA VAL A 13 0.76 19.56 -41.38
C VAL A 13 1.25 20.35 -40.17
N VAL A 14 0.84 21.62 -40.03
CA VAL A 14 1.24 22.44 -38.88
C VAL A 14 0.69 21.87 -37.57
N VAL A 15 -0.54 21.37 -37.56
CA VAL A 15 -1.15 20.77 -36.36
C VAL A 15 -0.36 19.54 -35.90
N ILE A 16 -0.01 18.61 -36.79
CA ILE A 16 0.75 17.42 -36.40
C ILE A 16 2.17 17.76 -35.91
N ILE A 17 2.80 18.80 -36.46
CA ILE A 17 4.12 19.26 -36.01
C ILE A 17 4.01 19.81 -34.58
N ILE A 18 3.02 20.67 -34.30
CA ILE A 18 2.81 21.23 -32.97
C ILE A 18 2.53 20.10 -31.96
N LEU A 19 1.64 19.16 -32.30
CA LEU A 19 1.35 17.99 -31.45
C LEU A 19 2.60 17.13 -31.23
N GLY A 20 3.46 16.97 -32.23
CA GLY A 20 4.73 16.24 -32.10
C GLY A 20 5.69 16.88 -31.09
N ILE A 21 5.88 18.20 -31.14
CA ILE A 21 6.75 18.93 -30.19
C ILE A 21 6.20 18.85 -28.76
N LEU A 22 4.88 19.02 -28.59
CA LEU A 22 4.23 18.92 -27.29
C LEU A 22 4.34 17.50 -26.71
N ALA A 23 4.19 16.47 -27.54
CA ALA A 23 4.30 15.08 -27.10
C ALA A 23 5.70 14.75 -26.56
N VAL A 24 6.77 15.15 -27.25
CA VAL A 24 8.15 14.85 -26.85
C VAL A 24 8.55 15.57 -25.56
N THR A 25 8.05 16.78 -25.33
CA THR A 25 8.36 17.55 -24.11
C THR A 25 7.51 17.13 -22.90
N ALA A 26 6.28 16.67 -23.13
CA ALA A 26 5.38 16.24 -22.07
C ALA A 26 5.63 14.79 -21.60
N ALA A 27 5.97 13.88 -22.51
CA ALA A 27 6.10 12.45 -22.20
C ALA A 27 7.10 12.14 -21.05
N PRO A 28 8.31 12.74 -20.99
CA PRO A 28 9.23 12.47 -19.87
C PRO A 28 8.68 12.91 -18.52
N LYS A 29 7.92 14.01 -18.46
CA LYS A 29 7.29 14.48 -17.21
C LYS A 29 6.15 13.57 -16.78
N PHE A 30 5.30 13.14 -17.74
CA PHE A 30 4.19 12.23 -17.45
C PHE A 30 4.65 10.86 -16.91
N ILE A 31 5.80 10.35 -17.38
CA ILE A 31 6.34 9.07 -16.89
C ILE A 31 6.80 9.20 -15.42
N ASN A 32 7.47 10.29 -15.05
CA ASN A 32 7.93 10.50 -13.67
C ASN A 32 6.77 10.74 -12.69
N LEU A 33 5.70 11.43 -13.12
CA LEU A 33 4.54 11.72 -12.27
C LEU A 33 3.80 10.47 -11.79
N GLN A 34 3.76 9.39 -12.57
CA GLN A 34 3.11 8.14 -12.15
C GLN A 34 3.89 7.44 -11.03
N GLY A 35 5.22 7.37 -11.16
CA GLY A 35 6.08 6.80 -10.13
C GLY A 35 6.03 7.60 -8.83
N ASP A 36 6.05 8.93 -8.93
CA ASP A 36 5.91 9.83 -7.78
C ASP A 36 4.53 9.69 -7.10
N ALA A 37 3.45 9.57 -7.88
CA ALA A 37 2.10 9.37 -7.35
C ALA A 37 1.98 8.05 -6.58
N ARG A 38 2.52 6.95 -7.15
CA ARG A 38 2.58 5.63 -6.50
C ARG A 38 3.39 5.65 -5.23
N LEU A 39 4.57 6.28 -5.26
CA LEU A 39 5.43 6.42 -4.08
C LEU A 39 4.73 7.22 -2.98
N SER A 40 4.02 8.29 -3.32
CA SER A 40 3.25 9.08 -2.37
C SER A 40 2.11 8.27 -1.74
N ALA A 41 1.35 7.52 -2.54
CA ALA A 41 0.30 6.64 -2.06
C ALA A 41 0.87 5.58 -1.12
N LEU A 42 1.98 4.95 -1.52
CA LEU A 42 2.67 3.91 -0.75
C LEU A 42 3.19 4.45 0.59
N ASN A 43 3.71 5.68 0.60
CA ASN A 43 4.10 6.37 1.84
C ASN A 43 2.89 6.64 2.75
N GLY A 44 1.76 7.06 2.17
CA GLY A 44 0.50 7.22 2.90
C GLY A 44 0.03 5.93 3.57
N MET A 45 0.05 4.81 2.83
CA MET A 45 -0.29 3.49 3.37
C MET A 45 0.68 3.06 4.48
N LYS A 46 1.99 3.26 4.30
CA LYS A 46 2.99 3.00 5.34
C LYS A 46 2.71 3.80 6.62
N ALA A 47 2.42 5.10 6.48
CA ALA A 47 2.09 5.97 7.61
C ALA A 47 0.79 5.54 8.30
N ALA A 48 -0.22 5.10 7.53
CA ALA A 48 -1.47 4.58 8.08
C ALA A 48 -1.23 3.35 8.96
N ILE A 49 -0.40 2.39 8.51
CA ILE A 49 -0.05 1.22 9.31
C ILE A 49 0.74 1.61 10.57
N GLN A 50 1.65 2.59 10.48
CA GLN A 50 2.36 3.10 11.66
C GLN A 50 1.40 3.73 12.69
N GLY A 51 0.42 4.50 12.22
CA GLY A 51 -0.63 5.07 13.05
C GLY A 51 -1.49 3.99 13.72
N ALA A 52 -1.96 3.02 12.93
CA ALA A 52 -2.74 1.88 13.42
C ALA A 52 -1.99 1.10 14.50
N ASN A 53 -0.70 0.81 14.30
CA ASN A 53 0.14 0.16 15.29
C ASN A 53 0.26 0.94 16.61
N THR A 54 0.34 2.27 16.53
CA THR A 54 0.41 3.12 17.73
C THR A 54 -0.89 3.04 18.55
N LEU A 55 -2.03 3.03 17.86
CA LEU A 55 -3.35 2.91 18.50
C LEU A 55 -3.55 1.51 19.10
N VAL A 56 -3.21 0.46 18.35
CA VAL A 56 -3.30 -0.94 18.76
C VAL A 56 -2.40 -1.19 19.97
N TYR A 57 -1.17 -0.68 19.97
CA TYR A 57 -0.26 -0.78 21.11
C TYR A 57 -0.82 -0.08 22.35
N SER A 58 -1.41 1.10 22.18
CA SER A 58 -2.05 1.82 23.29
C SER A 58 -3.19 1.01 23.91
N LYS A 59 -4.00 0.35 23.07
CA LYS A 59 -5.07 -0.55 23.55
C LYS A 59 -4.50 -1.80 24.22
N ALA A 60 -3.47 -2.41 23.63
CA ALA A 60 -2.83 -3.60 24.19
C ALA A 60 -2.22 -3.32 25.57
N ALA A 61 -1.61 -2.14 25.76
CA ALA A 61 -1.06 -1.73 27.04
C ALA A 61 -2.13 -1.49 28.12
N LEU A 62 -3.29 -0.95 27.74
CA LEU A 62 -4.43 -0.81 28.66
C LEU A 62 -4.98 -2.17 29.10
N ASP A 63 -4.96 -3.16 28.20
CA ASP A 63 -5.37 -4.54 28.48
C ASP A 63 -4.27 -5.40 29.14
N GLY A 64 -3.05 -4.86 29.33
CA GLY A 64 -1.90 -5.58 29.88
C GLY A 64 -1.33 -6.69 28.98
N LYS A 65 -1.54 -6.58 27.66
CA LYS A 65 -1.16 -7.55 26.62
C LYS A 65 0.03 -7.09 25.78
N GLU A 66 0.64 -5.95 26.11
CA GLU A 66 1.72 -5.33 25.32
C GLU A 66 3.02 -6.17 25.29
N LYS A 67 3.16 -7.14 26.20
CA LYS A 67 4.33 -8.04 26.26
C LYS A 67 4.03 -9.47 25.82
N SER A 68 2.76 -9.78 25.52
CA SER A 68 2.36 -11.11 25.09
C SER A 68 2.89 -11.39 23.68
N SER A 69 3.52 -12.54 23.49
CA SER A 69 4.04 -12.96 22.18
C SER A 69 2.95 -13.16 21.12
N SER A 70 1.74 -13.52 21.56
CA SER A 70 0.53 -13.56 20.73
C SER A 70 -0.68 -13.30 21.62
N SER A 71 -1.53 -12.35 21.24
CA SER A 71 -2.80 -12.08 21.91
C SER A 71 -3.79 -11.44 20.94
N THR A 72 -4.97 -11.06 21.43
CA THR A 72 -5.96 -10.28 20.70
C THR A 72 -6.35 -9.04 21.49
N VAL A 73 -6.63 -7.95 20.79
CA VAL A 73 -7.10 -6.69 21.39
C VAL A 73 -8.29 -6.14 20.62
N ALA A 74 -9.27 -5.62 21.36
CA ALA A 74 -10.44 -4.97 20.78
C ALA A 74 -10.09 -3.52 20.39
N ILE A 75 -10.16 -3.22 19.10
CA ILE A 75 -9.87 -1.89 18.55
C ILE A 75 -11.14 -1.06 18.32
N GLY A 76 -12.30 -1.71 18.34
CA GLY A 76 -13.60 -1.07 18.13
C GLY A 76 -14.76 -2.04 18.28
N GLY A 77 -15.91 -1.69 17.72
CA GLY A 77 -17.14 -2.46 17.83
C GLY A 77 -17.92 -2.17 19.11
N THR A 78 -18.94 -2.99 19.38
CA THR A 78 -19.75 -2.91 20.59
C THR A 78 -19.34 -4.03 21.56
N SER A 79 -19.72 -3.93 22.83
CA SER A 79 -19.45 -5.00 23.81
C SER A 79 -20.02 -6.38 23.40
N ALA A 80 -21.06 -6.40 22.57
CA ALA A 80 -21.68 -7.62 22.04
C ALA A 80 -21.02 -8.14 20.75
N SER A 81 -20.28 -7.29 20.03
CA SER A 81 -19.57 -7.63 18.80
C SER A 81 -18.31 -6.77 18.67
N PRO A 82 -17.26 -7.10 19.46
CA PRO A 82 -16.01 -6.37 19.41
C PRO A 82 -15.24 -6.69 18.13
N ILE A 83 -14.62 -5.66 17.55
CA ILE A 83 -13.67 -5.81 16.45
C ILE A 83 -12.31 -6.11 17.06
N ASN A 84 -11.86 -7.35 16.93
CA ASN A 84 -10.59 -7.80 17.48
C ASN A 84 -9.54 -7.95 16.38
N VAL A 85 -8.32 -7.53 16.70
CA VAL A 85 -7.13 -7.80 15.88
C VAL A 85 -6.15 -8.64 16.67
N ASN A 86 -5.40 -9.49 15.96
CA ASN A 86 -4.30 -10.23 16.57
C ASN A 86 -3.09 -9.32 16.72
N ILE A 87 -2.42 -9.48 17.85
CA ILE A 87 -1.24 -8.70 18.20
C ILE A 87 -0.07 -9.60 18.56
N ALA A 88 1.13 -9.15 18.21
CA ALA A 88 2.41 -9.67 18.67
C ALA A 88 3.12 -8.56 19.43
N PHE A 89 3.37 -8.77 20.72
CA PHE A 89 4.02 -7.80 21.61
C PHE A 89 3.36 -6.40 21.56
N GLY A 90 2.03 -6.38 21.58
CA GLY A 90 1.24 -5.15 21.54
C GLY A 90 1.02 -4.54 20.16
N TYR A 91 1.71 -4.98 19.12
CA TYR A 91 1.57 -4.45 17.76
C TYR A 91 0.78 -5.40 16.85
N LEU A 92 0.26 -4.89 15.74
CA LEU A 92 -0.48 -5.72 14.78
C LEU A 92 0.37 -6.89 14.30
N LYS A 93 -0.24 -8.07 14.26
CA LYS A 93 0.32 -9.20 13.56
C LYS A 93 0.24 -8.94 12.04
N ALA A 94 1.23 -9.39 11.29
CA ALA A 94 1.22 -9.39 9.85
C ALA A 94 0.25 -10.47 9.38
N THR A 95 -1.03 -10.12 9.35
CA THR A 95 -2.08 -10.88 8.68
C THR A 95 -2.94 -9.93 7.86
N GLU A 96 -3.48 -10.43 6.75
CA GLU A 96 -4.35 -9.64 5.87
C GLU A 96 -5.56 -9.11 6.63
N SER A 97 -6.27 -9.99 7.35
CA SER A 97 -7.45 -9.61 8.14
C SER A 97 -7.15 -8.58 9.22
N ASP A 98 -6.01 -8.66 9.91
CA ASP A 98 -5.67 -7.71 10.97
C ASP A 98 -5.41 -6.31 10.40
N PHE A 99 -4.79 -6.21 9.22
CA PHE A 99 -4.61 -4.93 8.53
C PHE A 99 -5.92 -4.38 7.98
N GLU A 100 -6.78 -5.23 7.40
CA GLU A 100 -8.08 -4.81 6.89
C GLU A 100 -8.96 -4.21 8.01
N LEU A 101 -9.01 -4.88 9.16
CA LEU A 101 -9.76 -4.41 10.32
C LEU A 101 -9.14 -3.14 10.94
N ALA A 102 -7.82 -3.06 11.03
CA ALA A 102 -7.15 -1.92 11.67
C ALA A 102 -7.11 -0.65 10.79
N LEU A 103 -7.12 -0.81 9.47
CA LEU A 103 -7.08 0.30 8.51
C LEU A 103 -8.45 0.63 7.92
N GLU A 104 -9.45 -0.22 8.17
CA GLU A 104 -10.78 -0.14 7.55
C GLU A 104 -10.67 -0.09 6.00
N SER A 105 -9.80 -0.95 5.48
CA SER A 105 -9.46 -1.04 4.05
C SER A 105 -9.49 -2.49 3.60
N VAL A 106 -9.63 -2.72 2.29
CA VAL A 106 -9.63 -4.07 1.71
C VAL A 106 -8.30 -4.27 0.99
N PHE A 107 -7.70 -5.44 1.16
CA PHE A 107 -6.55 -5.87 0.38
C PHE A 107 -6.93 -7.04 -0.52
N ASP A 108 -6.30 -7.12 -1.68
CA ASP A 108 -6.27 -8.36 -2.46
C ASP A 108 -5.00 -9.15 -2.07
N ALA A 109 -5.11 -10.45 -1.89
CA ALA A 109 -3.95 -11.30 -1.63
C ALA A 109 -2.98 -11.35 -2.83
N GLY A 110 -1.71 -11.05 -2.59
CA GLY A 110 -0.62 -11.14 -3.55
C GLY A 110 0.11 -12.48 -3.50
N ALA A 111 0.59 -12.95 -4.64
CA ALA A 111 1.37 -14.19 -4.76
C ALA A 111 2.81 -13.93 -5.27
N ASN A 112 3.74 -14.83 -4.93
CA ASN A 112 5.10 -14.91 -5.52
C ASN A 112 5.95 -13.62 -5.44
N GLY A 113 5.68 -12.73 -4.48
CA GLY A 113 6.44 -11.47 -4.32
C GLY A 113 6.13 -10.43 -5.40
N SER A 114 4.98 -10.55 -6.06
CA SER A 114 4.49 -9.68 -7.11
C SER A 114 3.09 -9.16 -6.76
N PRO A 115 2.71 -7.94 -7.19
CA PRO A 115 1.37 -7.39 -7.07
C PRO A 115 0.39 -8.02 -8.08
N THR A 116 0.36 -9.36 -8.12
CA THR A 116 -0.55 -10.14 -8.93
C THR A 116 -1.66 -10.67 -8.04
N ALA A 117 -2.78 -9.96 -8.02
CA ALA A 117 -4.06 -10.49 -7.56
C ALA A 117 -4.77 -11.10 -8.77
N THR A 118 -4.98 -12.42 -8.78
CA THR A 118 -5.62 -13.13 -9.91
C THR A 118 -7.10 -12.77 -10.02
N ASN A 119 -7.73 -12.39 -8.91
CA ASN A 119 -9.10 -11.88 -8.81
C ASN A 119 -9.18 -10.98 -7.58
N GLY A 120 -9.84 -9.83 -7.72
CA GLY A 120 -9.99 -8.85 -6.64
C GLY A 120 -10.27 -7.46 -7.18
N THR A 121 -10.95 -6.62 -6.41
CA THR A 121 -11.30 -5.23 -6.77
C THR A 121 -10.60 -4.21 -5.89
N ALA A 122 -9.77 -4.64 -4.93
CA ALA A 122 -9.07 -3.73 -4.05
C ALA A 122 -7.99 -2.93 -4.81
N ASP A 123 -7.68 -1.74 -4.31
CA ASP A 123 -6.59 -0.90 -4.81
C ASP A 123 -5.22 -1.31 -4.27
N TRP A 124 -5.21 -2.08 -3.18
CA TRP A 124 -4.01 -2.50 -2.47
C TRP A 124 -3.87 -4.01 -2.51
N ILE A 125 -2.63 -4.46 -2.66
CA ILE A 125 -2.27 -5.87 -2.67
C ILE A 125 -1.33 -6.12 -1.50
N ILE A 126 -1.61 -7.17 -0.73
CA ILE A 126 -0.78 -7.59 0.40
C ILE A 126 -0.32 -9.03 0.22
N LYS A 127 0.97 -9.28 0.47
CA LYS A 127 1.48 -10.64 0.59
C LYS A 127 1.98 -10.84 2.00
N VAL A 128 1.34 -11.76 2.69
CA VAL A 128 1.66 -12.09 4.06
C VAL A 128 2.60 -13.29 4.11
N THR A 129 3.63 -13.20 4.93
CA THR A 129 4.50 -14.33 5.28
C THR A 129 4.38 -14.56 6.77
N ALA A 130 3.74 -15.67 7.17
CA ALA A 130 3.54 -15.99 8.58
C ALA A 130 4.88 -16.16 9.30
N GLY A 131 4.96 -15.63 10.51
CA GLY A 131 6.12 -15.84 11.38
C GLY A 131 6.21 -17.29 11.86
N THR A 132 7.43 -17.75 12.11
CA THR A 132 7.72 -19.04 12.74
C THR A 132 8.35 -18.84 14.12
N SER A 133 8.53 -19.91 14.88
CA SER A 133 9.28 -19.85 16.13
C SER A 133 10.70 -19.31 15.89
N GLY A 134 10.95 -18.05 16.28
CA GLY A 134 12.22 -17.36 16.09
C GLY A 134 12.32 -16.45 14.84
N SER A 135 11.27 -16.29 14.04
CA SER A 135 11.24 -15.31 12.94
C SER A 135 9.91 -14.56 12.92
N PRO A 136 9.91 -13.22 13.07
CA PRO A 136 8.68 -12.43 13.05
C PRO A 136 7.97 -12.56 11.70
N GLY A 137 6.65 -12.52 11.70
CA GLY A 137 5.89 -12.45 10.46
C GLY A 137 6.17 -11.15 9.71
N SER A 138 5.89 -11.15 8.41
CA SER A 138 6.05 -9.97 7.58
C SER A 138 4.92 -9.83 6.58
N ALA A 139 4.67 -8.59 6.17
CA ALA A 139 3.72 -8.27 5.11
C ALA A 139 4.37 -7.34 4.11
N GLU A 140 4.29 -7.71 2.84
CA GLU A 140 4.69 -6.89 1.72
C GLU A 140 3.44 -6.21 1.14
N VAL A 141 3.48 -4.90 0.92
CA VAL A 141 2.31 -4.13 0.46
C VAL A 141 2.64 -3.38 -0.83
N TRP A 142 1.74 -3.46 -1.80
CA TRP A 142 1.82 -2.77 -3.09
C TRP A 142 0.50 -2.06 -3.42
N GLN A 143 0.58 -1.04 -4.27
CA GLN A 143 -0.58 -0.58 -5.02
C GLN A 143 -0.82 -1.52 -6.23
N LYS A 144 -2.08 -1.76 -6.57
CA LYS A 144 -2.47 -2.57 -7.72
C LYS A 144 -1.88 -2.01 -9.03
N GLY A 145 -1.31 -2.90 -9.83
CA GLY A 145 -0.67 -2.55 -11.11
C GLY A 145 0.69 -1.84 -10.98
N ALA A 146 1.23 -1.70 -9.77
CA ALA A 146 2.60 -1.22 -9.57
C ALA A 146 3.64 -2.28 -9.97
N PRO A 147 4.89 -1.90 -10.25
CA PRO A 147 5.99 -2.86 -10.41
C PRO A 147 6.24 -3.61 -9.10
N ALA A 148 6.78 -4.84 -9.19
CA ALA A 148 7.08 -5.64 -8.01
C ALA A 148 8.07 -4.99 -7.02
N ALA A 149 8.91 -4.08 -7.50
CA ALA A 149 9.84 -3.31 -6.68
C ALA A 149 9.17 -2.15 -5.91
N CYS A 150 7.98 -1.70 -6.32
CA CYS A 150 7.26 -0.59 -5.70
C CYS A 150 6.47 -1.06 -4.47
N LYS A 151 7.19 -1.39 -3.39
CA LYS A 151 6.62 -1.90 -2.14
C LYS A 151 7.35 -1.40 -0.91
N PHE A 152 6.69 -1.53 0.23
CA PHE A 152 7.39 -1.64 1.51
C PHE A 152 7.05 -2.96 2.17
N THR A 153 7.93 -3.37 3.07
CA THR A 153 7.74 -4.55 3.92
C THR A 153 7.56 -4.11 5.36
N TYR A 154 6.46 -4.53 5.96
CA TYR A 154 6.23 -4.53 7.39
C TYR A 154 6.82 -5.82 7.98
N THR A 155 7.53 -5.71 9.10
CA THR A 155 7.99 -6.87 9.89
C THR A 155 7.49 -6.69 11.31
N GLU A 156 6.79 -7.72 11.81
CA GLU A 156 6.23 -7.74 13.16
C GLU A 156 7.29 -7.51 14.24
N ALA A 157 6.83 -7.10 15.43
CA ALA A 157 7.67 -7.05 16.61
C ALA A 157 8.24 -8.45 16.93
N ALA A 158 9.56 -8.55 17.07
CA ALA A 158 10.22 -9.82 17.37
C ALA A 158 10.21 -10.16 18.87
N ASN A 159 10.02 -9.16 19.74
CA ASN A 159 10.01 -9.30 21.20
C ASN A 159 9.34 -8.08 21.86
N ALA A 160 9.13 -8.16 23.17
CA ALA A 160 8.45 -7.12 23.96
C ALA A 160 9.17 -5.76 24.04
N THR A 161 10.43 -5.66 23.57
CA THR A 161 11.21 -4.41 23.61
C THR A 161 11.51 -3.86 22.22
N ALA A 162 11.10 -4.55 21.16
CA ALA A 162 11.33 -4.13 19.78
C ALA A 162 10.00 -3.81 19.09
N ALA A 163 9.85 -2.58 18.65
CA ALA A 163 8.74 -2.18 17.79
C ALA A 163 8.83 -2.87 16.41
N PRO A 164 7.71 -3.03 15.70
CA PRO A 164 7.74 -3.53 14.33
C PRO A 164 8.52 -2.56 13.44
N THR A 165 9.13 -3.12 12.40
CA THR A 165 9.98 -2.36 11.48
C THR A 165 9.35 -2.27 10.10
N PHE A 166 9.71 -1.21 9.39
CA PHE A 166 9.27 -0.96 8.02
C PHE A 166 10.48 -0.77 7.14
N SER A 167 10.52 -1.45 6.00
CA SER A 167 11.58 -1.23 5.02
C SER A 167 11.59 0.24 4.54
N PRO A 168 12.75 0.75 4.09
CA PRO A 168 12.77 2.01 3.35
C PRO A 168 11.85 1.90 2.14
N LEU A 169 11.24 3.03 1.77
CA LEU A 169 10.48 3.11 0.53
C LEU A 169 11.45 3.09 -0.67
N PRO A 170 11.02 2.53 -1.82
CA PRO A 170 11.82 2.49 -3.02
C PRO A 170 11.93 3.90 -3.64
N ALA A 171 12.85 4.06 -4.60
CA ALA A 171 12.90 5.26 -5.41
C ALA A 171 11.67 5.36 -6.32
N ALA A 172 11.25 6.58 -6.68
CA ALA A 172 10.12 6.81 -7.56
C ALA A 172 10.26 6.12 -8.93
N SER A 173 11.49 5.90 -9.41
CA SER A 173 11.77 5.19 -10.67
C SER A 173 11.58 3.67 -10.59
N ALA A 174 11.49 3.10 -9.39
CA ALA A 174 11.11 1.71 -9.16
C ALA A 174 9.59 1.54 -9.01
N CYS A 175 8.86 2.65 -9.08
CA CYS A 175 7.41 2.78 -9.15
C CYS A 175 7.01 3.37 -10.53
#